data_AF-A0A7V2IL85-F1
#
_entry.id   AF-A0A7V2IL85-F1
#
_cell.length_a   1.000
_cell.length_b   1.000
_cell.length_c   1.000
_cell.angle_alpha   90.00
_cell.angle_beta   90.00
_cell.angle_gamma   90.00
#
_symmetry.space_group_name_H-M   'P 1'
#
loop_
_entity.id
_entity.type
_entity.pdbx_description
1 polymer ?
#
loop_
_entity_poly.entity_id
_entity_poly.type
_entity_poly.pdbx_seq_one_letter_code
_entity_poly.pdbx_strand_id
1 'polypeptide(L)'
;MRIHNIFAIALFFAVAGLFSGCGSKSDTPASVDETKPIAEVKAEAEKMSVEQLKATAQSYRQAIVAKQAELEKVAAKLKDIPITDALGEEARAIKTELESLNTSVAALTERFQVYLDKLKELGADVSGLDLG
;
A
#
# COMPACT_ATOMS: atom_id res chain seq x y z
N MET A 1 -58.97 15.12 -26.91
CA MET A 1 -58.71 16.10 -28.00
C MET A 1 -58.32 17.42 -27.36
N ARG A 2 -57.30 18.10 -27.93
CA ARG A 2 -56.67 19.40 -27.54
C ARG A 2 -55.48 19.33 -26.58
N ILE A 3 -54.38 18.90 -27.19
CA ILE A 3 -53.00 19.36 -27.03
C ILE A 3 -52.95 20.87 -27.37
N HIS A 4 -52.16 21.68 -26.65
CA HIS A 4 -51.36 22.87 -27.03
C HIS A 4 -50.77 23.42 -25.70
N ASN A 5 -49.54 23.86 -25.46
CA ASN A 5 -48.28 24.08 -26.18
C ASN A 5 -47.21 24.16 -25.06
N ILE A 6 -46.10 23.40 -25.08
CA ILE A 6 -44.80 23.77 -25.68
C ILE A 6 -44.27 25.11 -25.19
N PHE A 7 -43.29 25.06 -24.28
CA PHE A 7 -42.19 26.01 -23.95
C PHE A 7 -41.68 25.53 -22.57
N ALA A 8 -40.46 25.11 -22.26
CA ALA A 8 -39.17 24.98 -22.92
C ALA A 8 -38.45 23.82 -22.16
N ILE A 9 -37.79 22.84 -22.79
CA ILE A 9 -36.35 22.87 -23.18
C ILE A 9 -35.54 23.65 -22.13
N ALA A 10 -34.62 23.11 -21.33
CA ALA A 10 -33.83 21.90 -21.35
C ALA A 10 -33.23 21.71 -19.94
N LEU A 11 -32.68 20.53 -19.66
CA LEU A 11 -31.25 20.34 -19.35
C LEU A 11 -31.05 19.14 -18.43
N PHE A 12 -30.30 18.18 -18.97
CA PHE A 12 -29.51 17.15 -18.29
C PHE A 12 -30.19 15.96 -17.62
N PHE A 13 -30.29 14.90 -18.44
CA PHE A 13 -29.89 13.54 -18.09
C PHE A 13 -28.67 13.50 -17.14
N ALA A 14 -28.83 12.88 -15.97
CA ALA A 14 -27.76 12.10 -15.35
C ALA A 14 -28.42 11.00 -14.49
N VAL A 15 -28.57 9.86 -15.14
CA VAL A 15 -29.00 8.57 -14.59
C VAL A 15 -27.99 8.09 -13.55
N ALA A 16 -28.52 7.60 -12.43
CA ALA A 16 -27.99 6.55 -11.56
C ALA A 16 -26.46 6.34 -11.55
N GLY A 17 -25.80 7.03 -10.63
CA GLY A 17 -24.49 6.66 -10.10
C GLY A 17 -24.58 6.53 -8.59
N LEU A 18 -25.26 5.49 -8.11
CA LEU A 18 -25.06 4.93 -6.76
C LEU A 18 -23.65 4.33 -6.69
N PHE A 19 -22.62 5.19 -6.75
CA PHE A 19 -21.32 4.87 -6.20
C PHE A 19 -21.34 5.37 -4.76
N SER A 20 -21.56 4.43 -3.84
CA SER A 20 -21.24 4.59 -2.43
C SER A 20 -19.75 4.90 -2.31
N GLY A 21 -19.42 6.19 -2.37
CA GLY A 21 -18.09 6.75 -2.24
C GLY A 21 -18.18 8.16 -1.66
N CYS A 22 -19.14 8.40 -0.77
CA CYS A 22 -19.15 9.57 0.09
C CYS A 22 -18.30 9.23 1.32
N GLY A 23 -17.04 9.69 1.30
CA GLY A 23 -16.06 9.41 2.33
C GLY A 23 -15.09 10.56 2.50
N SER A 24 -15.59 11.78 2.68
CA SER A 24 -14.83 12.84 3.35
C SER A 24 -14.65 12.46 4.82
N LYS A 25 -13.70 11.57 5.11
CA LYS A 25 -13.08 11.36 6.43
C LYS A 25 -11.60 11.08 6.22
N SER A 26 -10.80 11.99 6.73
CA SER A 26 -9.35 12.11 6.65
C SER A 26 -8.61 11.08 7.52
N ASP A 27 -9.18 9.90 7.76
CA ASP A 27 -8.76 8.99 8.85
C ASP A 27 -8.64 7.52 8.42
N THR A 28 -8.55 7.25 7.11
CA THR A 28 -8.26 5.89 6.63
C THR A 28 -6.74 5.76 6.50
N PRO A 29 -6.10 4.74 7.10
CA PRO A 29 -4.69 4.47 6.88
C PRO A 29 -4.44 4.41 5.37
N ALA A 30 -3.44 5.15 4.90
CA ALA A 30 -3.06 5.15 3.50
C ALA A 30 -2.82 3.70 3.06
N SER A 31 -3.56 3.25 2.04
CA SER A 31 -3.24 2.01 1.35
C SER A 31 -1.76 2.06 0.95
N VAL A 32 -0.96 1.13 1.46
CA VAL A 32 0.47 1.10 1.18
C VAL A 32 0.70 0.80 -0.30
N ASP A 33 1.57 1.57 -0.95
CA ASP A 33 1.85 1.44 -2.37
C ASP A 33 3.35 1.32 -2.58
N GLU A 34 3.80 0.10 -2.90
CA GLU A 34 5.19 -0.24 -3.16
C GLU A 34 5.69 0.19 -4.54
N THR A 35 4.83 0.74 -5.39
CA THR A 35 5.17 1.23 -6.73
C THR A 35 5.26 2.75 -6.79
N LYS A 36 4.64 3.46 -5.84
CA LYS A 36 4.66 4.93 -5.77
C LYS A 36 6.11 5.47 -5.81
N PRO A 37 6.45 6.43 -6.69
CA PRO A 37 7.80 6.99 -6.74
C PRO A 37 8.23 7.60 -5.40
N ILE A 38 9.50 7.38 -5.02
CA ILE A 38 10.05 7.92 -3.75
C ILE A 38 9.94 9.45 -3.68
N ALA A 39 10.05 10.16 -4.80
CA ALA A 39 9.89 11.60 -4.85
C ALA A 39 8.46 12.06 -4.46
N GLU A 40 7.45 11.31 -4.89
CA GLU A 40 6.05 11.57 -4.52
C GLU A 40 5.80 11.26 -3.06
N VAL A 41 6.34 10.14 -2.55
CA VAL A 41 6.27 9.77 -1.13
C VAL A 41 6.88 10.86 -0.24
N LYS A 42 8.02 11.43 -0.63
CA LYS A 42 8.64 12.58 0.06
C LYS A 42 7.73 13.80 0.03
N ALA A 43 7.19 14.14 -1.14
CA ALA A 43 6.29 15.29 -1.30
C ALA A 43 4.97 15.14 -0.50
N GLU A 44 4.48 13.92 -0.33
CA GLU A 44 3.34 13.62 0.55
C GLU A 44 3.72 13.78 2.02
N ALA A 45 4.85 13.22 2.45
CA ALA A 45 5.32 13.31 3.83
C ALA A 45 5.52 14.76 4.31
N GLU A 46 5.99 15.66 3.43
CA GLU A 46 6.13 17.10 3.74
C GLU A 46 4.80 17.80 4.07
N LYS A 47 3.67 17.25 3.60
CA LYS A 47 2.34 17.85 3.77
C LYS A 47 1.53 17.21 4.90
N MET A 48 2.02 16.13 5.48
CA MET A 48 1.33 15.37 6.52
C MET A 48 1.60 15.93 7.92
N SER A 49 0.60 15.84 8.79
CA SER A 49 0.79 16.05 10.22
C SER A 49 1.59 14.90 10.85
N VAL A 50 2.14 15.11 12.05
CA VAL A 50 2.84 14.05 12.81
C VAL A 50 1.94 12.82 13.01
N GLU A 51 0.66 13.01 13.27
CA GLU A 51 -0.30 11.91 13.46
C GLU A 51 -0.51 11.12 12.16
N GLN A 52 -0.66 11.82 11.03
CA GLN A 52 -0.78 11.19 9.70
C GLN A 52 0.49 10.45 9.29
N LEU A 53 1.67 11.02 9.57
CA LEU A 53 2.96 10.39 9.34
C LEU A 53 3.09 9.10 10.16
N LYS A 54 2.72 9.12 11.46
CA LYS A 54 2.74 7.93 12.31
C LYS A 54 1.80 6.84 11.81
N ALA A 55 0.55 7.19 11.49
CA ALA A 55 -0.43 6.23 10.97
C ALA A 55 0.02 5.61 9.64
N THR A 56 0.61 6.43 8.76
CA THR A 56 1.14 5.96 7.47
C THR A 56 2.34 5.05 7.68
N ALA A 57 3.33 5.45 8.50
CA ALA A 57 4.48 4.63 8.85
C ALA A 57 4.06 3.30 9.49
N GLN A 58 3.04 3.30 10.36
CA GLN A 58 2.49 2.09 10.96
C GLN A 58 1.86 1.15 9.92
N SER A 59 1.18 1.70 8.91
CA SER A 59 0.59 0.92 7.82
C SER A 59 1.68 0.23 6.98
N TYR A 60 2.74 0.97 6.62
CA TYR A 60 3.92 0.41 5.95
C TYR A 60 4.59 -0.67 6.78
N ARG A 61 4.82 -0.43 8.08
CA ARG A 61 5.37 -1.42 9.00
C ARG A 61 4.55 -2.72 9.00
N GLN A 62 3.22 -2.61 9.14
CA GLN A 62 2.33 -3.79 9.14
C GLN A 62 2.46 -4.58 7.83
N ALA A 63 2.51 -3.91 6.69
CA ALA A 63 2.69 -4.56 5.40
C ALA A 63 4.06 -5.22 5.24
N ILE A 64 5.13 -4.58 5.73
CA ILE A 64 6.49 -5.13 5.73
C ILE A 64 6.53 -6.40 6.59
N VAL A 65 6.04 -6.35 7.83
CA VAL A 65 6.04 -7.50 8.74
C VAL A 65 5.21 -8.66 8.17
N ALA A 66 4.06 -8.36 7.56
CA ALA A 66 3.24 -9.39 6.91
C ALA A 66 4.00 -10.10 5.76
N LYS A 67 4.68 -9.33 4.90
CA LYS A 67 5.46 -9.89 3.78
C LYS A 67 6.73 -10.60 4.25
N GLN A 68 7.37 -10.15 5.32
CA GLN A 68 8.49 -10.88 5.95
C GLN A 68 8.02 -12.25 6.47
N ALA A 69 6.85 -12.31 7.10
CA ALA A 69 6.27 -13.58 7.54
C ALA A 69 5.91 -14.51 6.35
N GLU A 70 5.51 -13.96 5.21
CA GLU A 70 5.34 -14.74 3.97
C GLU A 70 6.67 -15.24 3.42
N LEU A 71 7.70 -14.38 3.40
CA LEU A 71 9.05 -14.75 2.99
C LEU A 71 9.58 -15.93 3.83
N GLU A 72 9.41 -15.90 5.15
CA GLU A 72 9.79 -16.99 6.03
C GLU A 72 9.07 -18.31 5.68
N LYS A 73 7.76 -18.25 5.42
CA LYS A 73 6.96 -19.42 5.02
C LYS A 73 7.43 -19.99 3.69
N VAL A 74 7.69 -19.13 2.70
CA VAL A 74 8.17 -19.55 1.37
C VAL A 74 9.59 -20.11 1.47
N ALA A 75 10.45 -19.51 2.30
CA ALA A 75 11.81 -19.98 2.55
C ALA A 75 11.83 -21.34 3.26
N ALA A 76 10.86 -21.60 4.15
CA ALA A 76 10.70 -22.91 4.78
C ALA A 76 10.39 -24.00 3.74
N LYS A 77 9.49 -23.73 2.78
CA LYS A 77 9.21 -24.67 1.68
C LYS A 77 10.46 -25.03 0.90
N LEU A 78 11.37 -24.08 0.64
CA LEU A 78 12.62 -24.35 -0.06
C LEU A 78 13.54 -25.31 0.74
N LYS A 79 13.52 -25.23 2.07
CA LYS A 79 14.31 -26.11 2.95
C LYS A 79 13.76 -27.53 3.00
N ASP A 80 12.45 -27.69 2.79
CA ASP A 80 11.77 -28.99 2.78
C ASP A 80 11.97 -29.75 1.46
N ILE A 81 12.47 -29.08 0.41
CA ILE A 81 12.76 -29.72 -0.89
C ILE A 81 13.99 -30.62 -0.77
N PRO A 82 13.90 -31.91 -1.17
CA PRO A 82 15.06 -32.80 -1.26
C PRO A 82 16.15 -32.21 -2.15
N ILE A 83 17.43 -32.39 -1.77
CA ILE A 83 18.58 -31.88 -2.54
C ILE A 83 18.56 -32.38 -3.99
N THR A 84 18.04 -33.58 -4.24
CA THR A 84 17.88 -34.16 -5.58
C THR A 84 16.95 -33.34 -6.47
N ASP A 85 16.03 -32.58 -5.89
CA ASP A 85 15.01 -31.79 -6.58
C ASP A 85 15.28 -30.27 -6.49
N ALA A 86 16.40 -29.85 -5.89
CA ALA A 86 16.76 -28.44 -5.67
C ALA A 86 16.94 -27.59 -6.94
N LEU A 87 17.03 -28.24 -8.11
CA LEU A 87 17.10 -27.59 -9.43
C LEU A 87 15.82 -27.79 -10.26
N GLY A 88 14.84 -28.51 -9.71
CA GLY A 88 13.54 -28.75 -10.32
C GLY A 88 12.68 -27.49 -10.43
N GLU A 89 11.56 -27.63 -11.12
CA GLU A 89 10.64 -26.52 -11.40
C GLU A 89 10.08 -25.89 -10.12
N GLU A 90 9.72 -26.71 -9.12
CA GLU A 90 9.23 -26.25 -7.82
C GLU A 90 10.26 -25.38 -7.08
N ALA A 91 11.51 -25.85 -6.98
CA ALA A 91 12.58 -25.09 -6.33
C ALA A 91 12.87 -23.76 -7.05
N ARG A 92 12.73 -23.72 -8.38
CA ARG A 92 12.87 -22.48 -9.16
C ARG A 92 11.70 -21.52 -8.92
N ALA A 93 10.48 -22.03 -8.90
CA ALA A 93 9.29 -21.22 -8.63
C ALA A 93 9.37 -20.56 -7.24
N ILE A 94 9.76 -21.32 -6.22
CA ILE A 94 9.94 -20.81 -4.86
C ILE A 94 11.05 -19.75 -4.81
N LYS A 95 12.16 -19.93 -5.52
CA LYS A 95 13.23 -18.91 -5.61
C LYS A 95 12.71 -17.61 -6.23
N THR A 96 11.96 -17.69 -7.34
CA THR A 96 11.33 -16.51 -7.96
C THR A 96 10.36 -15.81 -7.02
N GLU A 97 9.55 -16.58 -6.26
CA GLU A 97 8.63 -16.03 -5.27
C GLU A 97 9.40 -15.32 -4.13
N LEU A 98 10.50 -15.90 -3.64
CA LEU A 98 11.37 -15.26 -2.65
C LEU A 98 12.00 -13.97 -3.17
N GLU A 99 12.49 -13.95 -4.41
CA GLU A 99 13.07 -12.75 -5.04
C GLU A 99 12.02 -11.64 -5.17
N SER A 100 10.80 -11.99 -5.57
CA SER A 100 9.68 -11.06 -5.66
C SER A 100 9.29 -10.49 -4.29
N LEU A 101 9.13 -11.35 -3.29
CA LEU A 101 8.82 -10.94 -1.91
C LEU A 101 9.92 -10.04 -1.32
N ASN A 102 11.19 -10.38 -1.53
CA ASN A 102 12.32 -9.54 -1.10
C ASN A 102 12.29 -8.16 -1.77
N THR A 103 12.02 -8.12 -3.08
CA THR A 103 11.91 -6.86 -3.83
C THR A 103 10.78 -5.99 -3.29
N SER A 104 9.63 -6.59 -3.02
CA SER A 104 8.47 -5.92 -2.44
C SER A 104 8.74 -5.42 -1.01
N VAL A 105 9.37 -6.23 -0.15
CA VAL A 105 9.80 -5.81 1.20
C VAL A 105 10.77 -4.63 1.14
N ALA A 106 11.77 -4.67 0.24
CA ALA A 106 12.71 -3.57 0.05
C ALA A 106 11.99 -2.29 -0.41
N ALA A 107 11.13 -2.40 -1.42
CA ALA A 107 10.36 -1.27 -1.93
C ALA A 107 9.48 -0.62 -0.84
N LEU A 108 8.79 -1.43 -0.03
CA LEU A 108 8.00 -0.91 1.09
C LEU A 108 8.89 -0.28 2.16
N THR A 109 10.04 -0.87 2.46
CA THR A 109 10.98 -0.36 3.46
C THR A 109 11.57 0.99 3.06
N GLU A 110 11.91 1.19 1.79
CA GLU A 110 12.39 2.49 1.28
C GLU A 110 11.36 3.60 1.50
N ARG A 111 10.07 3.29 1.27
CA ARG A 111 8.97 4.25 1.42
C ARG A 111 8.62 4.50 2.87
N PHE A 112 8.62 3.43 3.67
CA PHE A 112 8.51 3.50 5.13
C PHE A 112 9.57 4.44 5.72
N GLN A 113 10.81 4.34 5.24
CA GLN A 113 11.92 5.14 5.73
C GLN A 113 11.70 6.63 5.52
N VAL A 114 11.06 7.05 4.41
CA VAL A 114 10.73 8.46 4.16
C VAL A 114 9.83 9.02 5.27
N TYR A 115 8.78 8.29 5.64
CA TYR A 115 7.88 8.72 6.72
C TYR A 115 8.56 8.68 8.09
N LEU A 116 9.38 7.65 8.34
CA LEU A 116 10.12 7.50 9.58
C LEU A 116 11.15 8.63 9.76
N ASP A 117 11.88 8.98 8.70
CA ASP A 117 12.85 10.08 8.71
C ASP A 117 12.14 11.40 8.93
N LYS A 118 10.99 11.63 8.27
CA LYS A 118 10.21 12.84 8.51
C LYS A 118 9.74 12.97 9.95
N LEU A 119 9.30 11.87 10.58
CA LEU A 119 8.95 11.85 12.00
C LEU A 119 10.14 12.22 12.89
N LYS A 120 11.33 11.67 12.60
CA LYS A 120 12.57 11.99 13.34
C LYS A 120 12.98 13.45 13.17
N GLU A 121 12.89 13.99 11.97
CA GLU A 121 13.16 15.41 11.68
C GLU A 121 12.24 16.34 12.49
N LEU A 122 10.98 15.95 12.67
CA LEU A 122 10.01 16.68 13.48
C LEU A 122 10.16 16.45 15.00
N GLY A 123 11.13 15.64 15.42
CA GLY A 123 11.32 15.27 16.83
C GLY A 123 10.19 14.41 17.41
N ALA A 124 9.40 13.75 16.56
CA ALA A 124 8.32 12.90 17.00
C ALA A 124 8.82 11.57 17.56
N ASP A 125 8.11 11.04 18.55
CA ASP A 125 8.38 9.70 19.06
C ASP A 125 8.07 8.64 18.00
N VAL A 126 9.08 7.82 17.68
CA VAL A 126 9.01 6.73 16.70
C VAL A 126 9.02 5.36 17.36
N SER A 127 8.87 5.29 18.68
CA SER A 127 8.75 4.03 19.42
C SER A 127 7.58 3.20 18.87
N GLY A 128 7.81 1.90 18.64
CA GLY A 128 6.82 0.99 18.05
C GLY A 128 6.74 1.02 16.52
N LEU A 129 7.60 1.80 15.86
CA LEU A 129 7.81 1.74 14.41
C LEU A 129 9.02 0.88 14.00
N ASP A 130 9.66 0.18 14.93
CA ASP A 130 10.69 -0.81 14.62
C ASP A 130 10.12 -1.96 13.77
N LEU A 131 10.93 -2.50 12.86
CA LEU A 131 10.50 -3.59 11.98
C LEU A 131 10.63 -4.99 12.60
N GLY A 132 11.01 -5.08 13.88
CA GLY A 132 11.33 -6.35 14.55
C GLY A 132 12.75 -6.83 14.26
#